data_AF-A0A7T7R9P3-F1
#
_entry.id   AF-A0A7T7R9P3-F1
#
_cell.length_a   1.000
_cell.length_b   1.000
_cell.length_c   1.000
_cell.angle_alpha   90.00
_cell.angle_beta   90.00
_cell.angle_gamma   90.00
#
_symmetry.space_group_name_H-M   'P 1'
#
loop_
_entity.id
_entity.type
_entity.pdbx_description
1 polymer ?
#
loop_
_entity_poly.entity_id
_entity_poly.type
_entity_poly.pdbx_seq_one_letter_code
_entity_poly.pdbx_strand_id
1 'polypeptide(L)'
;MSISSYKPHYENLLLHIQQKLAEYLRVKEQSPKIEWLADELHVSVRTLQRQLYKQNTSFKKLLETERMKRCEQLLLQSMNFTEMAMCLGYSDQSALARAYKAYSGQTLLQRKQQLKAQSER
;
A
#
# COMPACT_ATOMS: atom_id res chain seq x y z
N MET A 1 -6.38 -15.54 -40.89
CA MET A 1 -7.43 -15.57 -39.85
C MET A 1 -6.98 -16.53 -38.77
N SER A 2 -6.26 -16.03 -37.75
CA SER A 2 -5.94 -16.77 -36.52
C SER A 2 -5.82 -15.76 -35.37
N ILE A 3 -6.96 -15.58 -34.71
CA ILE A 3 -7.16 -15.28 -33.28
C ILE A 3 -6.05 -14.47 -32.60
N SER A 4 -6.27 -13.15 -32.61
CA SER A 4 -5.70 -12.20 -31.64
C SER A 4 -5.90 -12.74 -30.21
N SER A 5 -4.84 -13.29 -29.63
CA SER A 5 -4.82 -13.61 -28.21
C SER A 5 -4.63 -12.31 -27.44
N TYR A 6 -5.76 -11.67 -27.13
CA TYR A 6 -5.87 -10.48 -26.29
C TYR A 6 -4.94 -10.60 -25.08
N LYS A 7 -3.88 -9.78 -25.06
CA LYS A 7 -3.05 -9.53 -23.88
C LYS A 7 -3.21 -8.05 -23.48
N PRO A 8 -4.42 -7.58 -23.10
CA PRO A 8 -4.58 -6.19 -22.68
C PRO A 8 -4.01 -6.07 -21.27
N HIS A 9 -2.88 -5.39 -21.18
CA HIS A 9 -2.47 -4.49 -20.09
C HIS A 9 -2.41 -5.07 -18.65
N TYR A 10 -1.45 -5.97 -18.41
CA TYR A 10 -1.08 -6.35 -17.03
C TYR A 10 -0.58 -5.17 -16.18
N GLU A 11 0.00 -4.14 -16.79
CA GLU A 11 0.34 -2.89 -16.11
C GLU A 11 -0.92 -2.17 -15.57
N ASN A 12 -2.07 -2.29 -16.24
CA ASN A 12 -3.32 -1.70 -15.79
C ASN A 12 -3.86 -2.47 -14.59
N LEU A 13 -3.65 -3.80 -14.54
CA LEU A 13 -4.11 -4.59 -13.41
C LEU A 13 -3.36 -4.21 -12.12
N LEU A 14 -2.04 -4.06 -12.17
CA LEU A 14 -1.28 -3.63 -10.99
C LEU A 14 -1.66 -2.22 -10.55
N LEU A 15 -1.78 -1.29 -11.50
CA LEU A 15 -2.19 0.08 -11.22
C LEU A 15 -3.59 0.12 -10.60
N HIS A 16 -4.53 -0.65 -11.16
CA HIS A 16 -5.89 -0.74 -10.66
C HIS A 16 -5.94 -1.35 -9.24
N ILE A 17 -5.15 -2.40 -8.98
CA ILE A 17 -5.02 -2.98 -7.64
C ILE A 17 -4.47 -1.95 -6.65
N GLN A 18 -3.41 -1.22 -7.02
CA GLN A 18 -2.83 -0.18 -6.16
C GLN A 18 -3.83 0.93 -5.87
N GLN A 19 -4.59 1.38 -6.86
CA GLN A 19 -5.64 2.39 -6.69
C GLN A 19 -6.71 1.92 -5.70
N LYS A 20 -7.21 0.69 -5.85
CA LYS A 20 -8.20 0.09 -4.94
C LYS A 20 -7.67 -0.03 -3.51
N LEU A 21 -6.42 -0.48 -3.35
CA LEU A 21 -5.77 -0.57 -2.03
C LEU A 21 -5.58 0.79 -1.38
N ALA A 22 -5.13 1.80 -2.15
CA ALA A 22 -4.94 3.16 -1.66
C ALA A 22 -6.27 3.80 -1.22
N GLU A 23 -7.34 3.61 -2.01
CA GLU A 23 -8.68 4.06 -1.67
C GLU A 23 -9.19 3.39 -0.39
N TYR A 24 -9.04 2.07 -0.26
CA TYR A 24 -9.45 1.33 0.94
C TYR A 24 -8.74 1.86 2.19
N LEU A 25 -7.41 2.02 2.13
CA LEU A 25 -6.60 2.53 3.24
C LEU A 25 -6.98 3.98 3.62
N ARG A 26 -7.46 4.77 2.66
CA ARG A 26 -7.90 6.15 2.92
C ARG A 26 -9.26 6.22 3.60
N VAL A 27 -10.19 5.32 3.24
CA VAL A 27 -11.60 5.39 3.66
C VAL A 27 -11.90 4.54 4.89
N LYS A 28 -11.32 3.34 4.98
CA LYS A 28 -11.68 2.35 6.00
C LYS A 28 -10.75 2.33 7.21
N GLU A 29 -9.61 3.04 7.14
CA GLU A 29 -8.60 3.11 8.21
C GLU A 29 -8.20 1.73 8.77
N GLN A 30 -8.29 0.71 7.91
CA GLN A 30 -8.08 -0.69 8.21
C GLN A 30 -7.35 -1.36 7.06
N SER A 31 -6.79 -2.53 7.33
CA SER A 31 -6.07 -3.31 6.33
C SER A 31 -7.05 -4.18 5.52
N PRO A 32 -7.10 -4.04 4.18
CA PRO A 32 -7.88 -4.95 3.37
C PRO A 32 -7.30 -6.36 3.45
N LYS A 33 -8.18 -7.36 3.36
CA LYS A 33 -7.78 -8.75 3.15
C LYS A 33 -7.75 -9.08 1.66
N ILE A 34 -7.08 -10.16 1.28
CA ILE A 34 -6.96 -10.54 -0.13
C ILE A 34 -8.31 -10.96 -0.73
N GLU A 35 -9.21 -11.48 0.10
CA GLU A 35 -10.58 -11.87 -0.27
C GLU A 35 -11.36 -10.65 -0.78
N TRP A 36 -11.29 -9.52 -0.06
CA TRP A 36 -11.94 -8.28 -0.49
C TRP A 36 -11.45 -7.84 -1.88
N LEU A 37 -10.13 -7.87 -2.11
CA LEU A 37 -9.58 -7.47 -3.40
C LEU A 37 -9.96 -8.47 -4.51
N ALA A 38 -10.05 -9.76 -4.19
CA ALA A 38 -10.47 -10.78 -5.14
C ALA A 38 -11.94 -10.58 -5.56
N ASP A 39 -12.82 -10.30 -4.61
CA ASP A 39 -14.23 -9.99 -4.84
C ASP A 39 -14.39 -8.71 -5.69
N GLU A 40 -13.66 -7.65 -5.35
CA GLU A 40 -13.67 -6.37 -6.08
C GLU A 40 -13.21 -6.51 -7.54
N LEU A 41 -12.33 -7.47 -7.81
CA LEU A 41 -11.81 -7.77 -9.15
C LEU A 41 -12.58 -8.88 -9.87
N HIS A 42 -13.62 -9.44 -9.26
CA HIS A 42 -14.40 -10.56 -9.78
C HIS A 42 -13.53 -11.79 -10.16
N VAL A 43 -12.51 -12.09 -9.35
CA VAL A 43 -11.64 -13.26 -9.54
C VAL A 43 -11.52 -14.06 -8.26
N SER A 44 -11.17 -15.34 -8.36
CA SER A 44 -10.83 -16.11 -7.16
C SER A 44 -9.48 -15.65 -6.57
N VAL A 45 -9.32 -15.78 -5.25
CA VAL A 45 -8.06 -15.51 -4.54
C VAL A 45 -6.87 -16.24 -5.20
N ARG A 46 -7.06 -17.51 -5.59
CA ARG A 46 -6.03 -18.30 -6.30
C ARG A 46 -5.62 -17.67 -7.63
N THR A 47 -6.57 -17.10 -8.37
CA THR A 47 -6.28 -16.42 -9.65
C THR A 47 -5.56 -15.10 -9.41
N LEU A 48 -5.99 -14.32 -8.44
CA LEU A 48 -5.31 -13.09 -8.05
C LEU A 48 -3.87 -13.36 -7.61
N GLN A 49 -3.64 -14.32 -6.72
CA GLN A 49 -2.29 -14.71 -6.28
C GLN A 49 -1.40 -15.15 -7.45
N ARG A 50 -1.94 -15.97 -8.37
CA ARG A 50 -1.22 -16.41 -9.57
C ARG A 50 -0.86 -15.23 -10.48
N GLN A 51 -1.75 -14.26 -10.66
CA GLN A 51 -1.50 -13.06 -11.46
C GLN A 51 -0.44 -12.18 -10.82
N LEU A 52 -0.51 -11.94 -9.51
CA LEU A 52 0.49 -11.18 -8.76
C LEU A 52 1.87 -11.84 -8.81
N TYR A 53 1.92 -13.17 -8.67
CA TYR A 53 3.16 -13.94 -8.78
C TYR A 53 3.82 -13.78 -10.16
N LYS A 54 3.04 -13.84 -11.24
CA LYS A 54 3.53 -13.58 -12.61
C LYS A 54 4.11 -12.18 -12.79
N GLN A 55 3.74 -11.23 -11.93
CA GLN A 55 4.26 -9.87 -11.89
C GLN A 55 5.36 -9.68 -10.84
N ASN A 56 5.95 -10.75 -10.32
CA ASN A 56 7.01 -10.73 -9.30
C ASN A 56 6.62 -9.92 -8.04
N THR A 57 5.34 -9.97 -7.68
CA THR A 57 4.80 -9.27 -6.49
C THR A 57 3.84 -10.16 -5.72
N SER A 58 3.33 -9.65 -4.62
CA SER A 58 2.33 -10.32 -3.79
C SER A 58 1.36 -9.30 -3.21
N PHE A 59 0.19 -9.78 -2.76
CA PHE A 59 -0.79 -8.93 -2.09
C PHE A 59 -0.16 -8.20 -0.90
N LYS A 60 0.60 -8.92 -0.07
CA LYS A 60 1.30 -8.36 1.08
C LYS A 60 2.29 -7.26 0.68
N LYS A 61 3.06 -7.47 -0.41
CA LYS A 61 4.02 -6.48 -0.90
C LYS A 61 3.31 -5.22 -1.41
N LEU A 62 2.24 -5.38 -2.19
CA LEU A 62 1.45 -4.25 -2.69
C LEU A 62 0.78 -3.49 -1.56
N LEU A 63 0.18 -4.20 -0.60
CA LEU A 63 -0.44 -3.58 0.57
C LEU A 63 0.58 -2.80 1.39
N GLU A 64 1.76 -3.35 1.64
CA GLU A 64 2.81 -2.65 2.38
C GLU A 64 3.27 -1.39 1.62
N THR A 65 3.49 -1.48 0.31
CA THR A 65 3.81 -0.32 -0.53
C THR A 65 2.77 0.80 -0.39
N GLU A 66 1.48 0.47 -0.49
CA GLU A 66 0.41 1.48 -0.37
C GLU A 66 0.28 2.02 1.07
N ARG A 67 0.49 1.21 2.12
CA ARG A 67 0.57 1.70 3.51
C ARG A 67 1.69 2.72 3.67
N MET A 68 2.86 2.45 3.09
CA MET A 68 4.02 3.34 3.22
C MET A 68 3.82 4.64 2.44
N LYS A 69 3.23 4.59 1.24
CA LYS A 69 2.79 5.79 0.52
C LYS A 69 1.79 6.61 1.34
N ARG A 70 0.82 5.96 1.98
CA ARG A 70 -0.14 6.64 2.86
C ARG A 70 0.55 7.24 4.10
N CYS A 71 1.51 6.51 4.69
CA CYS A 71 2.32 7.00 5.81
C CYS A 71 3.07 8.29 5.45
N GLU A 72 3.71 8.35 4.27
CA GLU A 72 4.36 9.57 3.75
C GLU A 72 3.38 10.75 3.66
N GLN A 73 2.17 10.53 3.16
CA GLN A 73 1.14 11.57 3.08
C GLN A 73 0.72 12.07 4.48
N LEU A 74 0.56 11.16 5.44
CA LEU A 74 0.18 11.52 6.81
C LEU A 74 1.31 12.26 7.55
N LEU A 75 2.58 11.96 7.23
CA LEU A 75 3.73 12.71 7.74
C LEU A 75 3.72 14.17 7.27
N LEU A 76 3.34 14.41 6.01
CA LEU A 76 3.17 15.78 5.47
C LEU A 76 2.04 16.54 6.18
N GLN A 77 1.00 15.84 6.63
CA GLN A 77 -0.11 16.40 7.39
C GLN A 77 0.21 16.61 8.88
N SER A 78 1.46 16.38 9.31
CA SER A 78 1.92 16.53 10.69
C SER A 78 1.18 15.69 11.74
N MET A 79 0.47 14.63 11.31
CA MET A 79 -0.24 13.71 12.20
C MET A 79 0.69 13.08 13.24
N ASN A 80 0.14 12.73 14.41
CA ASN A 80 0.90 12.03 15.44
C ASN A 80 1.11 10.55 15.05
N PHE A 81 2.19 9.95 15.56
CA PHE A 81 2.58 8.60 15.12
C PHE A 81 1.64 7.49 15.64
N THR A 82 0.95 7.72 16.76
CA THR A 82 0.00 6.77 17.34
C THR A 82 -1.27 6.68 16.52
N GLU A 83 -1.87 7.82 16.17
CA GLU A 83 -3.01 7.93 15.26
C GLU A 83 -2.67 7.35 13.88
N MET A 84 -1.48 7.68 13.37
CA MET A 84 -1.01 7.17 12.09
C MET A 84 -0.92 5.63 12.10
N ALA A 85 -0.46 5.03 13.21
CA ALA A 85 -0.41 3.58 13.34
C ALA A 85 -1.82 2.97 13.30
N MET A 86 -2.77 3.55 14.04
CA MET A 86 -4.17 3.10 14.04
C MET A 86 -4.79 3.20 12.64
N CYS A 87 -4.65 4.34 11.96
CA CYS A 87 -5.20 4.58 10.62
C CYS A 87 -4.66 3.59 9.56
N LEU A 88 -3.40 3.17 9.73
CA LEU A 88 -2.73 2.24 8.81
C LEU A 88 -2.92 0.77 9.22
N GLY A 89 -3.67 0.49 10.29
CA GLY A 89 -3.93 -0.85 10.79
C GLY A 89 -2.73 -1.54 11.42
N TYR A 90 -1.85 -0.78 12.09
CA TYR A 90 -0.82 -1.32 12.99
C TYR A 90 -1.33 -1.32 14.43
N SER A 91 -0.82 -2.24 15.25
CA SER A 91 -1.20 -2.38 16.66
C SER A 91 -0.84 -1.15 17.50
N ASP A 92 0.27 -0.50 17.15
CA ASP A 92 0.86 0.60 17.90
C ASP A 92 1.92 1.32 17.04
N GLN A 93 2.38 2.47 17.55
CA GLN A 93 3.43 3.27 16.92
C GLN A 93 4.74 2.48 16.70
N SER A 94 5.11 1.56 17.60
CA SER A 94 6.36 0.79 17.47
C SER A 94 6.26 -0.23 16.33
N ALA A 95 5.09 -0.83 16.13
CA ALA A 95 4.82 -1.70 14.98
C ALA A 95 4.90 -0.92 13.66
N LEU A 96 4.28 0.26 13.59
CA LEU A 96 4.39 1.15 12.42
C LEU A 96 5.85 1.57 12.18
N ALA A 97 6.58 1.99 13.22
CA ALA A 97 7.96 2.46 13.09
C ALA A 97 8.91 1.36 12.58
N ARG A 98 8.74 0.12 13.05
CA ARG A 98 9.52 -1.04 12.56
C ARG A 98 9.20 -1.35 11.11
N ALA A 99 7.93 -1.36 10.74
CA ALA A 99 7.49 -1.59 9.36
C ALA A 99 8.03 -0.51 8.41
N TYR A 100 7.87 0.75 8.79
CA TYR A 100 8.37 1.88 8.02
C TYR A 100 9.89 1.85 7.85
N LYS A 101 10.66 1.55 8.92
CA LYS A 101 12.12 1.42 8.83
C LYS A 101 12.54 0.26 7.93
N ALA A 102 11.86 -0.89 8.04
CA ALA A 102 12.13 -2.05 7.20
C ALA A 102 11.86 -1.78 5.72
N TYR A 103 10.85 -0.96 5.41
CA TYR A 103 10.51 -0.60 4.04
C TYR A 103 11.36 0.54 3.47
N SER A 104 11.50 1.65 4.20
CA SER A 104 12.14 2.88 3.72
C SER A 104 13.64 2.96 3.97
N GLY A 105 14.18 2.11 4.86
CA GLY A 105 15.56 2.20 5.32
C GLY A 105 15.82 3.28 6.38
N GLN A 106 14.86 4.16 6.66
CA GLN A 106 14.97 5.24 7.64
C GLN A 106 13.84 5.23 8.67
N THR A 107 14.04 5.87 9.82
CA THR A 107 12.99 5.96 10.86
C THR A 107 11.95 7.02 10.53
N LEU A 108 10.73 6.85 11.06
CA LEU A 108 9.66 7.85 10.95
C LEU A 108 10.07 9.21 11.54
N LEU A 109 10.81 9.19 12.64
CA LEU A 109 11.29 10.42 13.28
C LEU A 109 12.26 11.18 12.36
N GLN A 110 13.23 10.47 11.77
CA GLN A 110 14.15 11.06 10.78
C GLN A 110 13.39 11.62 9.58
N ARG A 111 12.39 10.89 9.05
CA ARG A 111 11.57 11.39 7.95
C ARG A 111 10.81 12.66 8.34
N LYS A 112 10.17 12.68 9.51
CA LYS A 112 9.42 13.85 10.00
C LYS A 112 10.31 15.07 10.18
N GLN A 113 11.55 14.90 10.66
CA GLN A 113 12.53 15.97 10.77
C GLN A 113 12.98 16.51 9.40
N GLN A 114 13.24 15.62 8.44
CA GLN A 114 13.58 16.01 7.06
C GLN A 114 12.47 16.84 6.43
N LEU A 115 11.20 16.46 6.61
CA LEU A 115 10.06 17.20 6.08
C LEU A 115 9.91 18.58 6.72
N LYS A 116 10.13 18.71 8.03
CA LYS A 116 10.13 20.02 8.72
C LYS A 116 11.23 20.96 8.21
N ALA A 117 12.45 20.44 8.06
CA ALA A 117 13.57 21.20 7.53
C ALA A 117 13.38 21.66 6.07
N GLN A 118 12.50 21.00 5.31
CA GLN A 118 12.12 21.39 3.95
C GLN A 118 11.00 22.43 3.93
N SER A 119 10.08 22.45 4.90
CA SER A 119 9.02 23.45 4.99
C SER A 119 9.49 24.81 5.55
N GLU A 120 10.64 24.84 6.22
CA GLU A 120 11.23 26.05 6.82
C GLU A 120 12.25 26.75 5.90
N ARG A 121 12.42 26.26 4.67
CA ARG A 121 13.25 26.87 3.62
C ARG A 121 12.38 27.49 2.54
#